data_AF-A0A7Y4Y998-F1
#
_entry.id   AF-A0A7Y4Y998-F1
#
_cell.length_a   1.000
_cell.length_b   1.000
_cell.length_c   1.000
_cell.angle_alpha   90.00
_cell.angle_beta   90.00
_cell.angle_gamma   90.00
#
_symmetry.space_group_name_H-M   'P 1'
#
loop_
_entity.id
_entity.type
_entity.pdbx_description
1 polymer ?
#
loop_
_entity_poly.entity_id
_entity_poly.type
_entity_poly.pdbx_seq_one_letter_code
_entity_poly.pdbx_strand_id
1 'polypeptide(L)'
;MWEELKVYNQLDKADINPTFKKFGSNLVSLIGGHSIDQTASLIKLSRQINQLEQAIFIEKDKGSYNLKVRTSIKPVDFYRRHKFTMLNVVSLGDIMNNHRRTSYPLTQEWNDLAIYLATRIKTDVENYFQTYNSYDKIIDRRKEVEPKDFGLDNKYELLIYAAIKTKNKDLLNQYLDKKISRPVMGITQSEYLKPDNQEIDEKSFLDRLKSFALAGDFTNIEKEIAAIGGQN
;
A
#
# COMPACT_ATOMS: atom_id res chain seq x y z
N MET A 1 -2.62 26.82 -25.85
CA MET A 1 -3.67 27.84 -26.04
C MET A 1 -4.95 27.18 -25.56
N TRP A 2 -5.44 27.55 -24.37
CA TRP A 2 -6.64 26.91 -23.81
C TRP A 2 -7.84 27.56 -24.48
N GLU A 3 -8.51 26.82 -25.36
CA GLU A 3 -9.83 27.21 -25.87
C GLU A 3 -10.73 27.50 -24.66
N GLU A 4 -11.51 28.58 -24.76
CA GLU A 4 -12.45 29.04 -23.75
C GLU A 4 -13.10 27.86 -23.03
N LEU A 5 -12.89 27.80 -21.71
CA LEU A 5 -13.49 26.83 -20.80
C LEU A 5 -14.99 26.72 -21.12
N LYS A 6 -15.36 25.69 -21.89
CA LYS A 6 -16.73 25.21 -21.95
C LYS A 6 -17.14 24.99 -20.51
N VAL A 7 -18.07 25.78 -20.02
CA VAL A 7 -18.54 25.69 -18.63
C VAL A 7 -19.28 24.36 -18.53
N TYR A 8 -18.63 23.33 -18.03
CA TYR A 8 -19.35 22.10 -17.71
C TYR A 8 -20.05 22.28 -16.35
N ASN A 9 -21.09 21.49 -16.08
CA ASN A 9 -21.89 21.57 -14.85
C ASN A 9 -21.26 20.79 -13.68
N GLN A 10 -21.31 21.36 -12.46
CA GLN A 10 -20.90 20.67 -11.24
C GLN A 10 -21.73 19.41 -11.01
N LEU A 11 -21.09 18.35 -10.48
CA LEU A 11 -21.80 17.13 -10.10
C LEU A 11 -22.64 17.39 -8.86
N ASP A 12 -23.86 16.87 -8.86
CA ASP A 12 -24.65 16.79 -7.65
C ASP A 12 -23.99 15.83 -6.65
N LYS A 13 -24.21 16.09 -5.35
CA LYS A 13 -23.65 15.26 -4.27
C LYS A 13 -23.99 13.78 -4.41
N ALA A 14 -25.16 13.47 -4.98
CA ALA A 14 -25.61 12.11 -5.25
C ALA A 14 -24.76 11.40 -6.32
N ASP A 15 -24.21 12.15 -7.28
CA ASP A 15 -23.48 11.62 -8.44
C ASP A 15 -21.98 11.43 -8.18
N ILE A 16 -21.46 11.99 -7.07
CA ILE A 16 -20.04 11.91 -6.72
C ILE A 16 -19.59 10.46 -6.57
N ASN A 17 -20.31 9.64 -5.80
CA ASN A 17 -19.90 8.26 -5.55
C ASN A 17 -20.02 7.35 -6.79
N PRO A 18 -21.12 7.40 -7.56
CA PRO A 18 -21.20 6.71 -8.85
C PRO A 18 -20.09 7.12 -9.82
N THR A 19 -19.79 8.42 -9.92
CA THR A 19 -18.74 8.93 -10.82
C THR A 19 -17.36 8.47 -10.37
N PHE A 20 -17.07 8.51 -9.06
CA PHE A 20 -15.82 8.00 -8.51
C PHE A 20 -15.62 6.51 -8.83
N LYS A 21 -16.67 5.69 -8.74
CA LYS A 21 -16.59 4.28 -9.14
C LYS A 21 -16.29 4.10 -10.63
N LYS A 22 -17.00 4.85 -11.49
CA LYS A 22 -16.74 4.84 -12.95
C LYS A 22 -15.31 5.26 -13.28
N PHE A 23 -14.79 6.28 -12.58
CA PHE A 23 -13.42 6.74 -12.70
C PHE A 23 -12.42 5.61 -12.38
N GLY A 24 -12.61 4.86 -11.29
CA GLY A 24 -11.74 3.72 -10.98
C GLY A 24 -11.73 2.66 -12.07
N SER A 25 -12.90 2.30 -12.61
CA SER A 25 -13.01 1.31 -13.69
C SER A 25 -12.34 1.79 -14.99
N ASN A 26 -12.50 3.07 -15.34
CA ASN A 26 -11.82 3.68 -16.49
C ASN A 26 -10.30 3.71 -16.28
N LEU A 27 -9.84 4.05 -15.08
CA LEU A 27 -8.42 4.06 -14.79
C LEU A 27 -7.79 2.67 -14.93
N VAL A 28 -8.45 1.61 -14.43
CA VAL A 28 -7.94 0.23 -14.56
C VAL A 28 -7.83 -0.20 -16.03
N SER A 29 -8.80 0.17 -16.87
CA SER A 29 -8.79 -0.22 -18.29
C SER A 29 -7.66 0.46 -19.06
N LEU A 30 -7.25 1.67 -18.65
CA LEU A 30 -6.14 2.40 -19.26
C LEU A 30 -4.75 1.86 -18.89
N ILE A 31 -4.58 1.33 -17.68
CA ILE A 31 -3.28 0.81 -17.21
C ILE A 31 -3.07 -0.67 -17.51
N GLY A 32 -4.12 -1.49 -17.50
CA GLY A 32 -4.02 -2.94 -17.73
C GLY A 32 -3.25 -3.70 -16.64
N GLY A 33 -3.46 -5.02 -16.54
CA GLY A 33 -2.68 -5.91 -15.65
C GLY A 33 -2.88 -5.69 -14.14
N HIS A 34 -3.79 -4.81 -13.74
CA HIS A 34 -4.16 -4.55 -12.34
C HIS A 34 -5.58 -5.07 -12.06
N SER A 35 -5.76 -5.72 -10.92
CA SER A 35 -7.06 -5.92 -10.31
C SER A 35 -7.56 -4.63 -9.66
N ILE A 36 -8.88 -4.52 -9.50
CA ILE A 36 -9.49 -3.36 -8.89
C ILE A 36 -10.45 -3.76 -7.78
N ASP A 37 -10.33 -3.07 -6.65
CA ASP A 37 -11.27 -3.13 -5.54
C ASP A 37 -11.70 -1.69 -5.21
N GLN A 38 -13.01 -1.45 -5.03
CA GLN A 38 -13.53 -0.10 -4.87
C GLN A 38 -14.65 -0.02 -3.83
N THR A 39 -14.61 1.05 -3.04
CA THR A 39 -15.68 1.48 -2.14
C THR A 39 -16.19 2.86 -2.54
N ALA A 40 -17.06 3.46 -1.73
CA ALA A 40 -17.55 4.81 -1.98
C ALA A 40 -16.47 5.91 -1.80
N SER A 41 -15.32 5.59 -1.18
CA SER A 41 -14.27 6.57 -0.86
C SER A 41 -12.85 6.09 -1.17
N LEU A 42 -12.69 4.86 -1.64
CA LEU A 42 -11.37 4.28 -1.96
C LEU A 42 -11.44 3.47 -3.25
N ILE A 43 -10.43 3.62 -4.10
CA ILE A 43 -10.11 2.71 -5.21
C ILE A 43 -8.73 2.13 -4.92
N LYS A 44 -8.62 0.80 -4.95
CA LYS A 44 -7.35 0.09 -4.89
C LYS A 44 -7.11 -0.56 -6.25
N LEU A 45 -6.03 -0.17 -6.91
CA LEU A 45 -5.50 -0.83 -8.09
C LEU A 45 -4.34 -1.70 -7.62
N SER A 46 -4.35 -3.00 -7.90
CA SER A 46 -3.30 -3.88 -7.39
C SER A 46 -2.88 -4.96 -8.37
N ARG A 47 -1.65 -5.43 -8.27
CA ARG A 47 -1.15 -6.59 -8.99
C ARG A 47 -0.20 -7.38 -8.09
N GLN A 48 -0.04 -8.66 -8.39
CA GLN A 48 0.88 -9.52 -7.67
C GLN A 48 2.04 -9.92 -8.58
N ILE A 49 3.27 -9.68 -8.13
CA ILE A 49 4.51 -10.00 -8.83
C ILE A 49 5.50 -10.53 -7.79
N ASN A 50 6.14 -11.68 -8.02
CA ASN A 50 7.17 -12.24 -7.13
C ASN A 50 6.74 -12.34 -5.65
N GLN A 51 5.51 -12.81 -5.38
CA GLN A 51 4.92 -12.90 -4.03
C GLN A 51 4.78 -11.55 -3.30
N LEU A 52 4.89 -10.45 -4.04
CA LEU A 52 4.62 -9.09 -3.57
C LEU A 52 3.35 -8.57 -4.26
N GLU A 53 2.41 -8.07 -3.47
CA GLU A 53 1.34 -7.20 -3.93
C GLU A 53 1.87 -5.77 -4.07
N GLN A 54 1.78 -5.23 -5.27
CA GLN A 54 1.97 -3.82 -5.55
C GLN A 54 0.60 -3.17 -5.66
N ALA A 55 0.34 -2.13 -4.88
CA ALA A 55 -0.96 -1.48 -4.83
C ALA A 55 -0.85 0.04 -4.94
N ILE A 56 -1.85 0.63 -5.58
CA ILE A 56 -2.08 2.06 -5.71
C ILE A 56 -3.45 2.33 -5.12
N PHE A 57 -3.50 3.17 -4.09
CA PHE A 57 -4.72 3.58 -3.42
C PHE A 57 -5.06 4.99 -3.86
N ILE A 58 -6.30 5.19 -4.31
CA ILE A 58 -6.87 6.50 -4.62
C ILE A 58 -8.02 6.70 -3.65
N GLU A 59 -7.83 7.60 -2.70
CA GLU A 59 -8.75 7.91 -1.62
C GLU A 59 -9.41 9.27 -1.87
N LYS A 60 -10.67 9.41 -1.47
CA LYS A 60 -11.33 10.72 -1.37
C LYS A 60 -11.98 10.92 -0.01
N ASP A 61 -12.00 12.16 0.45
CA ASP A 61 -12.74 12.51 1.66
C ASP A 61 -14.27 12.36 1.41
N LYS A 62 -15.04 12.05 2.46
CA LYS A 62 -16.48 11.77 2.34
C LYS A 62 -17.23 12.98 1.79
N GLY A 63 -17.88 12.83 0.63
CA GLY A 63 -18.63 13.90 -0.03
C GLY A 63 -17.76 15.02 -0.61
N SER A 64 -16.46 14.79 -0.78
CA SER A 64 -15.50 15.73 -1.37
C SER A 64 -14.93 15.21 -2.69
N TYR A 65 -14.33 16.13 -3.45
CA TYR A 65 -13.55 15.89 -4.67
C TYR A 65 -12.04 15.83 -4.39
N ASN A 66 -11.62 16.03 -3.14
CA ASN A 66 -10.21 15.98 -2.76
C ASN A 66 -9.71 14.53 -2.85
N LEU A 67 -8.72 14.31 -3.70
CA LEU A 67 -8.11 13.00 -3.92
C LEU A 67 -6.74 12.93 -3.26
N LYS A 68 -6.46 11.77 -2.67
CA LYS A 68 -5.14 11.38 -2.17
C LYS A 68 -4.75 10.09 -2.88
N VAL A 69 -3.55 10.06 -3.46
CA VAL A 69 -3.02 8.85 -4.10
C VAL A 69 -1.84 8.36 -3.27
N ARG A 70 -1.78 7.05 -3.04
CA ARG A 70 -0.74 6.39 -2.25
C ARG A 70 -0.30 5.11 -2.93
N THR A 71 0.94 4.70 -2.72
CA THR A 71 1.48 3.44 -3.26
C THR A 71 1.99 2.54 -2.16
N SER A 72 1.91 1.24 -2.40
CA SER A 72 2.26 0.20 -1.44
C SER A 72 2.91 -0.98 -2.14
N ILE A 73 3.87 -1.61 -1.46
CA ILE A 73 4.39 -2.92 -1.82
C ILE A 73 4.28 -3.76 -0.56
N LYS A 74 3.67 -4.94 -0.62
CA LYS A 74 3.59 -5.84 0.53
C LYS A 74 3.72 -7.30 0.14
N PRO A 75 4.22 -8.20 1.00
CA PRO A 75 4.13 -9.62 0.72
C PRO A 75 2.67 -10.09 0.69
N VAL A 76 2.35 -11.00 -0.23
CA VAL A 76 0.98 -11.55 -0.43
C VAL A 76 0.52 -12.40 0.76
N ASP A 77 1.46 -13.05 1.44
CA ASP A 77 1.19 -14.04 2.49
C ASP A 77 1.53 -13.53 3.89
N PHE A 78 1.95 -12.26 4.02
CA PHE A 78 2.31 -11.69 5.31
C PHE A 78 1.07 -11.09 5.98
N TYR A 79 0.67 -11.72 7.10
CA TYR A 79 -0.47 -11.39 7.96
C TYR A 79 -1.73 -10.91 7.22
N ARG A 80 -2.47 -11.84 6.62
CA ARG A 80 -3.83 -11.57 6.12
C ARG A 80 -4.83 -11.17 7.23
N ARG A 81 -4.42 -11.13 8.49
CA ARG A 81 -5.27 -10.92 9.67
C ARG A 81 -4.88 -9.75 10.56
N HIS A 82 -3.82 -9.02 10.21
CA HIS A 82 -3.57 -7.71 10.80
C HIS A 82 -3.91 -6.61 9.79
N LYS A 83 -4.48 -5.51 10.28
CA LYS A 83 -4.79 -4.29 9.50
C LYS A 83 -3.51 -3.54 9.10
N PHE A 84 -2.61 -4.18 8.36
CA PHE A 84 -1.37 -3.54 7.90
C PHE A 84 -1.46 -3.21 6.42
N THR A 85 -1.64 -1.92 6.15
CA THR A 85 -1.35 -1.32 4.85
C THR A 85 0.07 -0.78 4.93
N MET A 86 0.96 -1.19 4.03
CA MET A 86 2.23 -0.48 3.85
C MET A 86 1.93 0.84 3.17
N LEU A 87 1.95 1.92 3.93
CA LEU A 87 1.76 3.26 3.41
C LEU A 87 3.15 3.81 3.08
N ASN A 88 3.66 3.57 1.87
CA ASN A 88 4.59 4.58 1.34
C ASN A 88 3.73 5.76 0.91
N VAL A 89 3.51 6.65 1.88
CA VAL A 89 2.92 7.97 1.67
C VAL A 89 3.99 8.84 1.05
N VAL A 90 4.09 8.78 -0.27
CA VAL A 90 4.44 10.01 -0.97
C VAL A 90 3.10 10.66 -1.25
N SER A 91 2.86 11.83 -0.66
CA SER A 91 1.69 12.60 -1.05
C SER A 91 1.85 12.88 -2.55
N LEU A 92 0.81 12.67 -3.35
CA LEU A 92 0.92 12.98 -4.78
C LEU A 92 1.28 14.47 -4.99
N GLY A 93 1.12 15.34 -4.00
CA GLY A 93 1.61 16.73 -4.02
C GLY A 93 3.14 16.88 -4.09
N ASP A 94 3.91 15.88 -3.67
CA ASP A 94 5.38 15.87 -3.83
C ASP A 94 5.81 15.30 -5.19
N ILE A 95 4.94 14.51 -5.83
CA ILE A 95 5.10 14.01 -7.22
C ILE A 95 4.51 14.99 -8.25
N MET A 96 3.55 15.81 -7.82
CA MET A 96 2.87 16.83 -8.60
C MET A 96 3.44 18.19 -8.20
N ASN A 97 4.48 18.62 -8.90
CA ASN A 97 4.95 20.01 -8.84
C ASN A 97 3.73 20.96 -8.80
N ASN A 98 3.62 21.62 -7.66
CA ASN A 98 2.45 22.29 -7.13
C ASN A 98 1.89 23.33 -8.13
N HIS A 99 0.74 23.07 -8.77
CA HIS A 99 0.03 24.14 -9.51
C HIS A 99 -1.49 24.01 -9.72
N ARG A 100 -2.20 22.99 -9.21
CA ARG A 100 -3.67 22.95 -9.39
C ARG A 100 -4.41 22.66 -8.09
N ARG A 101 -4.98 23.75 -7.56
CA ARG A 101 -5.91 23.80 -6.44
C ARG A 101 -7.05 22.79 -6.61
N THR A 102 -7.19 21.94 -5.60
CA THR A 102 -8.42 21.45 -4.93
C THR A 102 -9.77 22.00 -5.41
N SER A 103 -10.22 21.67 -6.62
CA SER A 103 -11.64 21.69 -7.03
C SER A 103 -11.76 21.20 -8.47
N TYR A 104 -12.05 19.92 -8.67
CA TYR A 104 -12.53 19.44 -9.97
C TYR A 104 -13.98 18.98 -9.82
N PRO A 105 -14.96 19.82 -10.21
CA PRO A 105 -16.20 19.28 -10.71
C PRO A 105 -15.97 18.78 -12.16
N LEU A 106 -17.02 18.23 -12.79
CA LEU A 106 -17.18 17.86 -14.21
C LEU A 106 -16.58 16.50 -14.68
N THR A 107 -17.37 15.79 -15.51
CA THR A 107 -17.11 14.40 -15.96
C THR A 107 -15.90 14.28 -16.87
N GLN A 108 -15.57 15.34 -17.62
CA GLN A 108 -14.42 15.37 -18.51
C GLN A 108 -13.11 15.41 -17.71
N GLU A 109 -13.03 16.20 -16.64
CA GLU A 109 -11.84 16.30 -15.79
C GLU A 109 -11.53 14.98 -15.10
N TRP A 110 -12.54 14.17 -14.75
CA TRP A 110 -12.29 12.82 -14.23
C TRP A 110 -11.68 11.90 -15.29
N ASN A 111 -12.10 12.02 -16.54
CA ASN A 111 -11.50 11.26 -17.65
C ASN A 111 -10.08 11.75 -17.95
N ASP A 112 -9.86 13.07 -18.00
CA ASP A 112 -8.54 13.66 -18.22
C ASP A 112 -7.58 13.32 -17.08
N LEU A 113 -8.08 13.34 -15.82
CA LEU A 113 -7.34 12.90 -14.65
C LEU A 113 -7.03 11.40 -14.72
N ALA A 114 -7.95 10.56 -15.19
CA ALA A 114 -7.69 9.13 -15.39
C ALA A 114 -6.59 8.91 -16.42
N ILE A 115 -6.60 9.64 -17.53
CA ILE A 115 -5.54 9.58 -18.57
C ILE A 115 -4.20 10.05 -17.99
N TYR A 116 -4.19 11.17 -17.26
CA TYR A 116 -3.00 11.70 -16.62
C TYR A 116 -2.42 10.71 -15.61
N LEU A 117 -3.24 10.17 -14.71
CA LEU A 117 -2.81 9.19 -13.71
C LEU A 117 -2.36 7.90 -14.38
N ALA A 118 -3.05 7.39 -15.39
CA ALA A 118 -2.63 6.20 -16.13
C ALA A 118 -1.24 6.39 -16.73
N THR A 119 -0.97 7.57 -17.29
CA THR A 119 0.35 7.94 -17.83
C THR A 119 1.41 7.96 -16.73
N ARG A 120 1.16 8.68 -15.63
CA ARG A 120 2.10 8.77 -14.49
C ARG A 120 2.35 7.41 -13.83
N ILE A 121 1.34 6.56 -13.75
CA ILE A 121 1.50 5.20 -13.22
C ILE A 121 2.49 4.43 -14.08
N LYS A 122 2.31 4.43 -15.40
CA LYS A 122 3.21 3.76 -16.34
C LYS A 122 4.62 4.34 -16.35
N THR A 123 4.78 5.66 -16.20
CA THR A 123 6.10 6.30 -16.31
C THR A 123 6.88 6.29 -15.00
N ASP A 124 6.24 6.55 -13.86
CA ASP A 124 6.95 6.83 -12.62
C ASP A 124 6.71 5.75 -11.57
N VAL A 125 5.44 5.36 -11.38
CA VAL A 125 5.07 4.38 -10.35
C VAL A 125 5.59 2.99 -10.71
N GLU A 126 5.50 2.59 -11.98
CA GLU A 126 6.06 1.30 -12.41
C GLU A 126 7.58 1.26 -12.27
N ASN A 127 8.29 2.34 -12.57
CA ASN A 127 9.73 2.44 -12.37
C ASN A 127 10.11 2.34 -10.89
N TYR A 128 9.33 2.98 -10.00
CA TYR A 128 9.46 2.78 -8.56
C TYR A 128 9.27 1.31 -8.18
N PHE A 129 8.24 0.63 -8.70
CA PHE A 129 8.04 -0.79 -8.42
C PHE A 129 9.17 -1.68 -8.95
N GLN A 130 9.76 -1.39 -10.10
CA GLN A 130 10.91 -2.15 -10.63
C GLN A 130 12.14 -2.08 -9.72
N THR A 131 12.26 -0.99 -8.96
CA THR A 131 13.31 -0.80 -7.95
C THR A 131 13.16 -1.77 -6.78
N TYR A 132 11.93 -2.22 -6.48
CA TYR A 132 11.58 -3.04 -5.31
C TYR A 132 10.79 -4.31 -5.68
N ASN A 133 10.95 -4.82 -6.90
CA ASN A 133 10.13 -5.93 -7.42
C ASN A 133 10.57 -7.33 -6.96
N SER A 134 11.55 -7.45 -6.07
CA SER A 134 12.05 -8.70 -5.50
C SER A 134 12.65 -8.46 -4.11
N TYR A 135 12.74 -9.51 -3.31
CA TYR A 135 13.27 -9.41 -1.94
C TYR A 135 14.75 -9.04 -1.90
N ASP A 136 15.57 -9.54 -2.82
CA ASP A 136 16.99 -9.18 -2.91
C ASP A 136 17.18 -7.67 -3.11
N LYS A 137 16.45 -7.08 -4.07
CA LYS A 137 16.50 -5.63 -4.32
C LYS A 137 16.02 -4.80 -3.12
N ILE A 138 15.00 -5.28 -2.41
CA ILE A 138 14.53 -4.63 -1.17
C ILE A 138 15.65 -4.62 -0.12
N ILE A 139 16.40 -5.71 0.03
CA ILE A 139 17.53 -5.80 0.96
C ILE A 139 18.69 -4.90 0.54
N ASP A 140 19.00 -4.85 -0.76
CA ASP A 140 20.03 -3.97 -1.32
C ASP A 140 19.71 -2.49 -1.06
N ARG A 141 18.44 -2.12 -1.17
CA ARG A 141 17.95 -0.74 -0.94
C ARG A 141 17.36 -0.51 0.45
N ARG A 142 17.64 -1.39 1.42
CA ARG A 142 17.05 -1.34 2.77
C ARG A 142 17.10 0.05 3.43
N LYS A 143 18.19 0.80 3.25
CA LYS A 143 18.36 2.13 3.86
C LYS A 143 17.34 3.16 3.37
N GLU A 144 16.80 2.98 2.16
CA GLU A 144 15.77 3.85 1.58
C GLU A 144 14.38 3.52 2.14
N VAL A 145 14.15 2.26 2.49
CA VAL A 145 12.85 1.76 3.00
C VAL A 145 12.80 1.64 4.51
N GLU A 146 13.93 1.68 5.22
CA GLU A 146 13.95 1.76 6.68
C GLU A 146 13.31 3.09 7.14
N PRO A 147 12.40 3.05 8.14
CA PRO A 147 11.76 4.26 8.62
C PRO A 147 12.79 5.18 9.29
N LYS A 148 12.77 6.45 8.90
CA LYS A 148 13.66 7.49 9.46
C LYS A 148 13.18 8.02 10.80
N ASP A 149 11.92 7.78 11.16
CA ASP A 149 11.25 8.21 12.38
C ASP A 149 10.31 7.12 12.95
N PHE A 150 9.66 7.41 14.08
CA PHE A 150 8.74 6.51 14.80
C PHE A 150 7.33 6.44 14.19
N GLY A 151 7.15 6.94 12.96
CA GLY A 151 5.86 6.95 12.28
C GLY A 151 5.30 5.54 12.08
N LEU A 152 3.98 5.47 11.93
CA LEU A 152 3.10 4.29 11.81
C LEU A 152 3.42 3.34 10.63
N ASP A 153 4.61 3.41 10.07
CA ASP A 153 5.01 2.69 8.88
C ASP A 153 5.50 1.29 9.23
N ASN A 154 4.72 0.29 8.81
CA ASN A 154 5.05 -1.14 8.86
C ASN A 154 6.17 -1.52 7.86
N LYS A 155 7.24 -0.71 7.80
CA LYS A 155 8.37 -0.85 6.89
C LYS A 155 9.35 -1.94 7.34
N TYR A 156 9.47 -2.16 8.65
CA TYR A 156 10.33 -3.23 9.17
C TYR A 156 9.79 -4.62 8.82
N GLU A 157 8.50 -4.76 8.64
CA GLU A 157 7.81 -5.98 8.29
C GLU A 157 8.19 -6.46 6.88
N LEU A 158 8.24 -5.53 5.92
CA LEU A 158 8.74 -5.82 4.57
C LEU A 158 10.21 -6.27 4.62
N LEU A 159 11.02 -5.62 5.45
CA LEU A 159 12.43 -5.91 5.61
C LEU A 159 12.68 -7.25 6.33
N ILE A 160 11.87 -7.57 7.35
CA ILE A 160 11.85 -8.88 8.02
C ILE A 160 11.54 -9.95 6.99
N TYR A 161 10.48 -9.76 6.19
CA TYR A 161 10.09 -10.75 5.20
C TYR A 161 11.13 -10.91 4.09
N ALA A 162 11.69 -9.80 3.61
CA ALA A 162 12.78 -9.84 2.65
C ALA A 162 13.98 -10.62 3.22
N ALA A 163 14.36 -10.37 4.47
CA ALA A 163 15.46 -11.08 5.12
C ALA A 163 15.18 -12.58 5.32
N ILE A 164 13.93 -12.97 5.59
CA ILE A 164 13.50 -14.37 5.62
C ILE A 164 13.67 -15.01 4.25
N LYS A 165 13.16 -14.36 3.20
CA LYS A 165 13.18 -14.90 1.83
C LYS A 165 14.58 -14.98 1.24
N THR A 166 15.47 -14.05 1.59
CA THR A 166 16.89 -14.09 1.21
C THR A 166 17.74 -14.90 2.20
N LYS A 167 17.14 -15.56 3.20
CA LYS A 167 17.82 -16.32 4.27
C LYS A 167 18.96 -15.55 4.97
N ASN A 168 18.80 -14.24 5.13
CA ASN A 168 19.80 -13.37 5.75
C ASN A 168 19.58 -13.29 7.26
N LYS A 169 20.26 -14.18 8.01
CA LYS A 169 20.12 -14.32 9.46
C LYS A 169 20.43 -13.03 10.22
N ASP A 170 21.48 -12.32 9.86
CA ASP A 170 21.94 -11.15 10.61
C ASP A 170 20.95 -9.99 10.47
N LEU A 171 20.52 -9.69 9.23
CA LEU A 171 19.51 -8.67 8.97
C LEU A 171 18.17 -9.05 9.60
N LEU A 172 17.75 -10.31 9.51
CA LEU A 172 16.53 -10.78 10.13
C LEU A 172 16.53 -10.52 11.64
N ASN A 173 17.63 -10.89 12.31
CA ASN A 173 17.78 -10.67 13.74
C ASN A 173 17.72 -9.17 14.08
N GLN A 174 18.44 -8.34 13.33
CA GLN A 174 18.46 -6.90 13.52
C GLN A 174 17.06 -6.28 13.39
N TYR A 175 16.30 -6.66 12.36
CA TYR A 175 14.97 -6.09 12.14
C TYR A 175 13.95 -6.59 13.16
N LEU A 176 14.02 -7.86 13.56
CA LEU A 176 13.18 -8.39 14.65
C LEU A 176 13.48 -7.66 15.97
N ASP A 177 14.74 -7.42 16.30
CA ASP A 177 15.12 -6.66 17.51
C ASP A 177 14.56 -5.23 17.46
N LYS A 178 14.71 -4.55 16.32
CA LYS A 178 14.15 -3.21 16.10
C LYS A 178 12.62 -3.18 16.20
N LYS A 179 11.93 -4.23 15.74
CA LYS A 179 10.46 -4.32 15.76
C LYS A 179 9.93 -4.68 17.15
N ILE A 180 10.55 -5.63 17.85
CA ILE A 180 10.17 -6.10 19.19
C ILE A 180 10.49 -5.06 20.28
N SER A 181 11.61 -4.34 20.16
CA SER A 181 12.02 -3.30 21.12
C SER A 181 11.13 -2.05 21.12
N ARG A 182 10.15 -1.97 20.20
CA ARG A 182 9.22 -0.85 20.10
C ARG A 182 7.88 -1.24 20.72
N PRO A 183 7.20 -0.30 21.41
CA PRO A 183 5.87 -0.58 21.94
C PRO A 183 4.93 -1.00 20.81
N VAL A 184 4.15 -2.05 21.05
CA VAL A 184 3.02 -2.43 20.20
C VAL A 184 2.16 -1.18 20.05
N MET A 185 1.95 -0.71 18.80
CA MET A 185 1.26 0.56 18.57
C MET A 185 -0.12 0.52 19.25
N GLY A 186 -0.42 1.57 20.02
CA GLY A 186 -1.78 1.84 20.48
C GLY A 186 -2.65 2.10 19.26
N ILE A 187 -3.68 1.28 19.11
CA ILE A 187 -4.50 1.25 17.92
C ILE A 187 -5.31 2.56 17.82
N THR A 188 -5.24 3.28 16.70
CA THR A 188 -5.99 4.53 16.50
C THR A 188 -7.37 4.28 15.90
N GLN A 189 -8.33 5.15 16.24
CA GLN A 189 -9.79 5.18 15.94
C GLN A 189 -10.31 4.72 14.55
N SER A 190 -9.44 4.48 13.57
CA SER A 190 -9.73 3.85 12.27
C SER A 190 -9.71 2.32 12.30
N GLU A 191 -9.69 1.69 13.48
CA GLU A 191 -10.03 0.28 13.74
C GLU A 191 -11.40 -0.18 13.19
N TYR A 192 -12.15 0.70 12.54
CA TYR A 192 -13.58 0.59 12.26
C TYR A 192 -14.03 -0.38 11.16
N LEU A 193 -13.17 -1.24 10.64
CA LEU A 193 -13.61 -2.37 9.81
C LEU A 193 -13.30 -3.67 10.57
N LYS A 194 -14.33 -4.12 11.28
CA LYS A 194 -14.49 -5.30 12.16
C LYS A 194 -13.31 -6.27 12.28
N PRO A 195 -12.80 -6.53 13.50
CA PRO A 195 -11.98 -7.70 13.79
C PRO A 195 -12.76 -8.97 13.43
N ASP A 196 -12.20 -9.84 12.60
CA ASP A 196 -12.55 -11.26 12.68
C ASP A 196 -11.94 -11.82 13.97
N ASN A 197 -12.59 -12.79 14.61
CA ASN A 197 -12.27 -13.38 15.92
C ASN A 197 -10.91 -14.12 16.00
N GLN A 198 -9.95 -13.85 15.10
CA GLN A 198 -8.65 -14.51 15.03
C GLN A 198 -7.51 -13.48 14.82
N GLU A 199 -7.51 -12.42 15.63
CA GLU A 199 -6.35 -11.52 15.71
C GLU A 199 -5.13 -12.27 16.26
N ILE A 200 -4.01 -12.11 15.57
CA ILE A 200 -2.75 -12.73 15.95
C ILE A 200 -2.13 -11.89 17.06
N ASP A 201 -1.75 -12.52 18.18
CA ASP A 201 -0.84 -11.93 19.15
C ASP A 201 0.52 -11.68 18.48
N GLU A 202 0.69 -10.45 18.00
CA GLU A 202 1.86 -10.00 17.23
C GLU A 202 3.14 -10.19 18.04
N LYS A 203 3.10 -9.88 19.34
CA LYS A 203 4.28 -10.00 20.21
C LYS A 203 4.71 -11.46 20.32
N SER A 204 3.77 -12.34 20.68
CA SER A 204 4.07 -13.77 20.80
C SER A 204 4.53 -14.38 19.47
N PHE A 205 3.99 -13.91 18.34
CA PHE A 205 4.44 -14.36 17.02
C PHE A 205 5.87 -13.89 16.70
N LEU A 206 6.17 -12.60 16.91
CA LEU A 206 7.50 -12.06 16.67
C LEU A 206 8.56 -12.70 17.58
N ASP A 207 8.19 -13.00 18.83
CA ASP A 207 9.06 -13.72 19.76
C ASP A 207 9.36 -15.16 19.28
N ARG A 208 8.38 -15.87 18.72
CA ARG A 208 8.59 -17.18 18.06
C ARG A 208 9.47 -17.06 16.83
N LEU A 209 9.23 -16.07 15.96
CA LEU A 209 10.10 -15.84 14.82
C LEU A 209 11.54 -15.54 15.25
N LYS A 210 11.71 -14.78 16.34
CA LYS A 210 13.03 -14.44 16.88
C LYS A 210 13.76 -15.67 17.41
N SER A 211 13.09 -16.57 18.12
CA SER A 211 13.73 -17.79 18.63
C SER A 211 14.25 -18.68 17.47
N PHE A 212 13.46 -18.84 16.40
CA PHE A 212 13.90 -19.56 15.21
C PHE A 212 14.98 -18.81 14.44
N ALA A 213 14.91 -17.48 14.34
CA ALA A 213 15.91 -16.65 13.67
C ALA A 213 17.29 -16.70 14.35
N LEU A 214 17.33 -16.77 15.69
CA LEU A 214 18.57 -16.96 16.45
C LEU A 214 19.22 -18.31 16.15
N ALA A 215 18.41 -19.35 15.99
CA ALA A 215 18.85 -20.69 15.57
C ALA A 215 19.19 -20.79 14.06
N GLY A 216 18.82 -19.80 13.25
CA GLY A 216 18.95 -19.85 11.78
C GLY A 216 17.95 -20.81 11.12
N ASP A 217 16.86 -21.13 11.80
CA ASP A 217 15.87 -22.12 11.38
C ASP A 217 14.78 -21.49 10.51
N PHE A 218 15.13 -21.17 9.26
CA PHE A 218 14.20 -20.60 8.29
C PHE A 218 13.04 -21.53 7.94
N THR A 219 13.22 -22.84 8.07
CA THR A 219 12.16 -23.83 7.80
C THR A 219 11.02 -23.68 8.79
N ASN A 220 11.30 -23.56 10.09
CA ASN A 220 10.26 -23.35 11.09
C ASN A 220 9.67 -21.94 11.04
N ILE A 221 10.45 -20.92 10.64
CA ILE A 221 9.92 -19.58 10.33
C ILE A 221 8.86 -19.64 9.23
N GLU A 222 9.14 -20.34 8.12
CA GLU A 222 8.18 -20.46 7.02
C GLU A 222 6.93 -21.25 7.43
N LYS A 223 7.07 -22.28 8.27
CA LYS A 223 5.93 -23.00 8.84
C LYS A 223 5.06 -22.12 9.73
N GLU A 224 5.65 -21.30 10.60
CA GLU A 224 4.89 -20.36 11.44
C GLU A 224 4.10 -19.36 10.59
N ILE A 225 4.73 -18.82 9.53
CA ILE A 225 4.06 -17.91 8.60
C ILE A 225 2.91 -18.62 7.87
N ALA A 226 3.14 -19.85 7.37
CA ALA A 226 2.14 -20.63 6.65
C ALA A 226 0.97 -21.05 7.55
N ALA A 227 1.24 -21.42 8.81
CA ALA A 227 0.21 -21.81 9.78
C ALA A 227 -0.79 -20.68 10.05
N ILE A 228 -0.34 -19.43 9.97
CA ILE A 228 -1.20 -18.25 10.08
C ILE A 228 -1.93 -17.96 8.77
N GLY A 229 -1.26 -18.13 7.63
CA GLY A 229 -1.85 -17.88 6.30
C GLY A 229 -2.89 -18.92 5.87
N GLY A 230 -2.83 -20.14 6.41
CA GLY A 230 -3.67 -21.29 6.04
C GLY A 230 -4.91 -21.54 6.90
N GLN A 231 -5.16 -20.72 7.93
CA GLN A 231 -6.44 -20.74 8.64
C GLN A 231 -7.49 -20.08 7.74
N ASN A 232 -8.18 -20.88 6.93
CA ASN A 232 -9.38 -20.50 6.19
C ASN A 232 -10.61 -20.61 7.09
#